data_AF-A0A8J7RDZ3-F1
#
_entry.id   AF-A0A8J7RDZ3-F1
#
_cell.length_a   1.000
_cell.length_b   1.000
_cell.length_c   1.000
_cell.angle_alpha   90.00
_cell.angle_beta   90.00
_cell.angle_gamma   90.00
#
_symmetry.space_group_name_H-M   'P 1'
#
loop_
_entity.id
_entity.type
_entity.pdbx_description
1 polymer ?
#
loop_
_entity_poly.entity_id
_entity_poly.type
_entity_poly.pdbx_seq_one_letter_code
_entity_poly.pdbx_strand_id
1 'polypeptide(L)'
;MPRIPSMLLILSLMLCLPHAAPGSPAEGLTLRPPAGFAELPASDQLYVETEQQSVAQGRLWKMFLPQHMARQYRHGSRDLVTRQVILCTPGGQDQQPLTAKDAEILAKVQEGLFAGFARVPRGRLDTPAMETEHRQAALDHSFATGTPFLSESIRYQAAWIYTYLIHYDMDPREHGNFLTTAMATAVIPVRDTVLFAHVSSILEGRDASAELEWVKDVAMSFTGQILSDNGGAGR
;
A
#
# COMPACT_ATOMS: atom_id res chain seq x y z
N MET A 1 -57.06 38.02 -8.84
CA MET A 1 -56.12 37.20 -8.05
C MET A 1 -55.65 36.03 -8.91
N PRO A 2 -54.43 36.02 -9.45
CA PRO A 2 -53.95 34.90 -10.25
C PRO A 2 -53.44 33.78 -9.32
N ARG A 3 -53.94 32.57 -9.54
CA ARG A 3 -53.55 31.33 -8.84
C ARG A 3 -52.33 30.72 -9.54
N ILE A 4 -51.15 30.95 -8.99
CA ILE A 4 -49.97 30.09 -9.16
C ILE A 4 -49.30 30.13 -7.78
N PRO A 5 -49.31 29.03 -6.99
CA PRO A 5 -48.20 28.06 -7.12
C PRO A 5 -48.56 26.65 -6.59
N SER A 6 -48.75 25.68 -7.49
CA SER A 6 -48.73 24.26 -7.07
C SER A 6 -47.78 23.41 -7.90
N MET A 7 -47.44 23.83 -9.13
CA MET A 7 -46.43 23.14 -9.95
C MET A 7 -44.98 23.41 -9.53
N LEU A 8 -44.67 24.59 -8.97
CA LEU A 8 -43.30 24.91 -8.53
C LEU A 8 -42.87 24.11 -7.29
N LEU A 9 -43.81 23.64 -6.47
CA LEU A 9 -43.52 22.90 -5.24
C LEU A 9 -43.25 21.41 -5.49
N ILE A 10 -43.77 20.85 -6.59
CA ILE A 10 -43.53 19.45 -6.98
C ILE A 10 -42.17 19.33 -7.69
N LEU A 11 -41.78 20.35 -8.46
CA LEU A 11 -40.48 20.36 -9.14
C LEU A 11 -39.31 20.51 -8.14
N SER A 12 -39.50 21.24 -7.04
CA SER A 12 -38.50 21.36 -5.98
C SER A 12 -38.36 20.12 -5.10
N LEU A 13 -39.41 19.29 -4.97
CA LEU A 13 -39.33 18.03 -4.21
C LEU A 13 -38.59 16.91 -4.98
N MET A 14 -38.59 16.92 -6.31
CA MET A 14 -37.87 15.94 -7.13
C MET A 14 -36.35 16.22 -7.22
N LEU A 15 -35.91 17.42 -6.84
CA LEU A 15 -34.48 17.81 -6.74
C LEU A 15 -33.85 17.44 -5.38
N CYS A 16 -34.64 16.93 -4.43
CA CYS A 16 -34.19 16.54 -3.09
C CYS A 16 -34.15 15.02 -2.88
N LEU A 17 -34.25 14.21 -3.95
CA LEU A 17 -33.85 12.81 -3.84
C LEU A 17 -32.33 12.81 -3.72
N PRO A 18 -31.75 12.28 -2.63
CA PRO A 18 -30.31 12.07 -2.59
C PRO A 18 -30.01 11.17 -3.78
N HIS A 19 -29.29 11.72 -4.76
CA HIS A 19 -28.59 10.90 -5.74
C HIS A 19 -27.69 10.02 -4.87
N ALA A 20 -28.07 8.77 -4.65
CA ALA A 20 -27.19 7.80 -4.03
C ALA A 20 -25.97 7.78 -4.95
N ALA A 21 -24.89 8.39 -4.48
CA ALA A 21 -23.64 8.36 -5.20
C ALA A 21 -23.37 6.88 -5.48
N PRO A 22 -23.20 6.45 -6.73
CA PRO A 22 -22.85 5.07 -7.01
C PRO A 22 -21.59 4.76 -6.21
N GLY A 23 -21.66 3.70 -5.40
CA GLY A 23 -20.59 3.31 -4.50
C GLY A 23 -19.28 3.07 -5.27
N SER A 24 -18.15 3.38 -4.63
CA SER A 24 -16.83 3.20 -5.24
C SER A 24 -16.63 1.71 -5.60
N PRO A 25 -15.96 1.36 -6.72
CA PRO A 25 -15.81 -0.04 -7.18
C PRO A 25 -15.22 -0.99 -6.12
N ALA A 26 -14.46 -0.45 -5.17
CA ALA A 26 -13.88 -1.18 -4.05
C ALA A 26 -14.84 -1.38 -2.85
N GLU A 27 -15.99 -0.69 -2.76
CA GLU A 27 -16.99 -0.86 -1.69
C GLU A 27 -17.69 -2.23 -1.69
N GLY A 28 -17.54 -3.01 -2.77
CA GLY A 28 -18.01 -4.38 -2.87
C GLY A 28 -16.93 -5.45 -2.63
N LEU A 29 -15.70 -5.06 -2.28
CA LEU A 29 -14.59 -6.00 -2.07
C LEU A 29 -14.57 -6.52 -0.64
N THR A 30 -14.34 -7.82 -0.50
CA THR A 30 -14.09 -8.45 0.80
C THR A 30 -12.62 -8.27 1.14
N LEU A 31 -12.33 -7.34 2.06
CA LEU A 31 -10.98 -6.99 2.49
C LEU A 31 -10.75 -7.44 3.94
N ARG A 32 -10.51 -8.74 4.12
CA ARG A 32 -10.25 -9.35 5.44
C ARG A 32 -8.76 -9.64 5.60
N PRO A 33 -8.23 -9.51 6.83
CA PRO A 33 -6.84 -9.84 7.08
C PRO A 33 -6.62 -11.37 7.11
N PRO A 34 -5.43 -11.84 6.73
CA PRO A 34 -4.94 -13.16 7.12
C PRO A 34 -4.87 -13.33 8.65
N ALA A 35 -4.70 -14.56 9.12
CA ALA A 35 -4.55 -14.85 10.54
C ALA A 35 -3.38 -14.07 11.17
N GLY A 36 -3.55 -13.64 12.42
CA GLY A 36 -2.51 -12.92 13.17
C GLY A 36 -2.50 -11.40 12.97
N PHE A 37 -3.46 -10.85 12.21
CA PHE A 37 -3.64 -9.41 12.03
C PHE A 37 -4.99 -8.94 12.57
N ALA A 38 -5.03 -7.70 13.04
CA ALA A 38 -6.24 -7.06 13.52
C ALA A 38 -6.48 -5.76 12.75
N GLU A 39 -7.73 -5.52 12.35
CA GLU A 39 -8.14 -4.27 11.71
C GLU A 39 -8.16 -3.13 12.74
N LEU A 40 -7.69 -1.96 12.31
CA LEU A 40 -7.91 -0.69 12.99
C LEU A 40 -9.18 -0.03 12.45
N PRO A 41 -10.09 0.45 13.33
CA PRO A 41 -11.26 1.20 12.89
C PRO A 41 -10.88 2.47 12.12
N ALA A 42 -11.69 2.87 11.14
CA ALA A 42 -11.47 4.10 10.38
C ALA A 42 -11.50 5.39 11.23
N SER A 43 -12.14 5.33 12.41
CA SER A 43 -12.16 6.42 13.38
C SER A 43 -10.90 6.50 14.25
N ASP A 44 -9.96 5.56 14.10
CA ASP A 44 -8.72 5.53 14.87
C ASP A 44 -7.76 6.63 14.39
N GLN A 45 -7.06 7.26 15.33
CA GLN A 45 -6.15 8.37 15.02
C GLN A 45 -5.06 7.96 14.02
N LEU A 46 -4.47 6.77 14.20
CA LEU A 46 -3.42 6.28 13.30
C LEU A 46 -3.94 6.05 11.87
N TYR A 47 -5.20 5.62 11.74
CA TYR A 47 -5.86 5.49 10.44
C TYR A 47 -5.97 6.85 9.75
N VAL A 48 -6.53 7.84 10.48
CA VAL A 48 -6.76 9.20 9.96
C VAL A 48 -5.45 9.86 9.54
N GLU A 49 -4.40 9.75 10.37
CA GLU A 49 -3.08 10.29 10.07
C GLU A 49 -2.46 9.60 8.84
N THR A 50 -2.57 8.27 8.75
CA THR A 50 -2.06 7.52 7.61
C THR A 50 -2.77 7.90 6.32
N GLU A 51 -4.11 8.05 6.35
CA GLU A 51 -4.89 8.48 5.19
C GLU A 51 -4.46 9.88 4.71
N GLN A 52 -4.34 10.83 5.64
CA GLN A 52 -4.00 12.21 5.33
C GLN A 52 -2.56 12.38 4.83
N GLN A 53 -1.61 11.63 5.39
CA GLN A 53 -0.18 11.85 5.14
C GLN A 53 0.41 10.88 4.12
N SER A 54 0.05 9.60 4.18
CA SER A 54 0.65 8.54 3.35
C SER A 54 -0.21 8.16 2.15
N VAL A 55 -1.52 8.43 2.20
CA VAL A 55 -2.49 8.10 1.13
C VAL A 55 -3.16 9.37 0.60
N ALA A 56 -2.50 10.53 0.70
CA ALA A 56 -3.06 11.84 0.36
C ALA A 56 -3.61 11.96 -1.08
N GLN A 57 -3.06 11.16 -2.01
CA GLN A 57 -3.49 11.09 -3.41
C GLN A 57 -4.33 9.86 -3.71
N GLY A 58 -4.90 9.23 -2.69
CA GLY A 58 -5.62 7.97 -2.76
C GLY A 58 -6.78 7.90 -1.77
N ARG A 59 -7.30 6.68 -1.61
CA ARG A 59 -8.28 6.35 -0.57
C ARG A 59 -7.75 5.18 0.24
N LEU A 60 -7.68 5.34 1.56
CA LEU A 60 -7.39 4.25 2.47
C LEU A 60 -8.69 3.45 2.68
N TRP A 61 -8.63 2.13 2.49
CA TRP A 61 -9.77 1.23 2.66
C TRP A 61 -9.74 0.52 4.00
N LYS A 62 -8.56 -0.01 4.33
CA LYS A 62 -8.33 -0.81 5.52
C LYS A 62 -6.92 -0.62 6.01
N MET A 63 -6.77 -0.63 7.33
CA MET A 63 -5.47 -0.66 8.00
C MET A 63 -5.46 -1.82 8.99
N PHE A 64 -4.37 -2.57 8.99
CA PHE A 64 -4.17 -3.71 9.86
C PHE A 64 -2.84 -3.61 10.58
N LEU A 65 -2.83 -4.07 11.83
CA LEU A 65 -1.61 -4.26 12.62
C LEU A 65 -1.46 -5.75 12.97
N PRO A 66 -0.23 -6.25 13.16
CA PRO A 66 -0.02 -7.53 13.82
C PRO A 66 -0.78 -7.57 15.16
N GLN A 67 -1.44 -8.68 15.49
CA GLN A 67 -2.39 -8.75 16.60
C GLN A 67 -1.78 -8.37 17.96
N HIS A 68 -0.50 -8.67 18.18
CA HIS A 68 0.20 -8.25 19.39
C HIS A 68 0.42 -6.73 19.45
N MET A 69 0.82 -6.09 18.34
CA MET A 69 0.94 -4.63 18.23
C MET A 69 -0.41 -3.94 18.33
N ALA A 70 -1.45 -4.49 17.72
CA ALA A 70 -2.81 -3.96 17.85
C ALA A 70 -3.28 -3.90 19.31
N ARG A 71 -2.92 -4.92 20.12
CA ARG A 71 -3.19 -4.91 21.57
C ARG A 71 -2.39 -3.82 22.28
N GLN A 72 -1.09 -3.72 22.02
CA GLN A 72 -0.22 -2.69 22.63
C GLN A 72 -0.69 -1.27 22.29
N TYR A 73 -1.01 -1.04 21.02
CA TYR A 73 -1.53 0.23 20.52
C TYR A 73 -2.81 0.65 21.26
N ARG A 74 -3.77 -0.27 21.43
CA ARG A 74 -5.01 -0.02 22.19
C ARG A 74 -4.78 0.26 23.67
N HIS A 75 -3.67 -0.21 24.24
CA HIS A 75 -3.26 0.08 25.61
C HIS A 75 -2.43 1.36 25.75
N GLY A 76 -2.32 2.17 24.68
CA GLY A 76 -1.67 3.47 24.70
C GLY A 76 -0.21 3.47 24.29
N SER A 77 0.39 2.30 23.99
CA SER A 77 1.78 2.19 23.56
C SER A 77 1.92 2.43 22.05
N ARG A 78 1.67 3.66 21.62
CA ARG A 78 1.64 4.04 20.20
C ARG A 78 3.00 3.89 19.51
N ASP A 79 4.07 4.23 20.21
CA ASP A 79 5.44 4.21 19.68
C ASP A 79 5.95 2.79 19.38
N LEU A 80 5.21 1.74 19.80
CA LEU A 80 5.54 0.35 19.54
C LEU A 80 4.97 -0.17 18.21
N VAL A 81 4.20 0.66 17.48
CA VAL A 81 3.69 0.28 16.16
C VAL A 81 4.79 0.43 15.13
N THR A 82 5.52 -0.67 14.92
CA THR A 82 6.65 -0.69 13.99
C THR A 82 6.35 -1.47 12.73
N ARG A 83 5.17 -2.11 12.65
CA ARG A 83 4.69 -2.86 11.50
C ARG A 83 3.22 -2.59 11.23
N GLN A 84 2.89 -2.40 9.97
CA GLN A 84 1.51 -2.18 9.54
C GLN A 84 1.27 -2.70 8.12
N VAL A 85 -0.01 -2.92 7.82
CA VAL A 85 -0.51 -3.20 6.48
C VAL A 85 -1.61 -2.21 6.17
N ILE A 86 -1.52 -1.54 5.03
CA ILE A 86 -2.59 -0.69 4.51
C ILE A 86 -3.06 -1.20 3.16
N LEU A 87 -4.37 -1.16 2.95
CA LEU A 87 -4.99 -1.41 1.66
C LEU A 87 -5.56 -0.09 1.15
N CYS A 88 -5.10 0.36 0.00
CA CYS A 88 -5.54 1.63 -0.60
C CYS A 88 -5.76 1.51 -2.11
N THR A 89 -6.47 2.49 -2.67
CA THR A 89 -6.59 2.71 -4.11
C THR A 89 -6.01 4.09 -4.47
N PRO A 90 -5.54 4.29 -5.70
CA PRO A 90 -5.16 5.61 -6.18
C PRO A 90 -6.41 6.50 -6.31
N GLY A 91 -6.23 7.81 -6.10
CA GLY A 91 -7.30 8.80 -6.12
C GLY A 91 -7.79 9.02 -7.54
N GLY A 92 -9.08 9.34 -7.68
CA GLY A 92 -9.73 9.49 -8.99
C GLY A 92 -10.30 8.19 -9.59
N GLN A 93 -10.09 7.03 -8.95
CA GLN A 93 -10.74 5.78 -9.33
C GLN A 93 -12.15 5.58 -8.75
N ASP A 94 -12.72 6.59 -8.10
CA ASP A 94 -13.98 6.45 -7.37
C ASP A 94 -15.21 6.14 -8.24
N GLN A 95 -15.06 5.90 -9.56
CA GLN A 95 -16.19 5.54 -10.43
C GLN A 95 -15.85 4.96 -11.81
N GLN A 96 -14.58 4.78 -12.20
CA GLN A 96 -14.26 4.29 -13.55
C GLN A 96 -13.38 3.03 -13.53
N PRO A 97 -13.68 2.03 -14.40
CA PRO A 97 -12.76 0.93 -14.66
C PRO A 97 -11.40 1.48 -15.06
N LEU A 98 -10.33 0.79 -14.65
CA LEU A 98 -8.96 1.11 -15.07
C LEU A 98 -8.89 1.30 -16.59
N THR A 99 -8.59 2.51 -17.03
CA THR A 99 -8.34 2.78 -18.44
C THR A 99 -6.92 2.34 -18.82
N ALA A 100 -6.66 2.14 -20.11
CA ALA A 100 -5.29 1.92 -20.60
C ALA A 100 -4.35 3.08 -20.20
N LYS A 101 -4.89 4.30 -20.03
CA LYS A 101 -4.12 5.45 -19.57
C LYS A 101 -3.75 5.36 -18.09
N ASP A 102 -4.66 4.86 -17.26
CA ASP A 102 -4.38 4.61 -15.84
C ASP A 102 -3.33 3.52 -15.68
N ALA A 103 -3.41 2.46 -16.49
CA ALA A 103 -2.38 1.42 -16.52
C ALA A 103 -1.00 1.97 -16.95
N GLU A 104 -0.96 2.88 -17.93
CA GLU A 104 0.26 3.58 -18.36
C GLU A 104 0.81 4.50 -17.25
N ILE A 105 -0.05 5.20 -16.52
CA ILE A 105 0.34 6.06 -15.39
C ILE A 105 0.86 5.20 -14.23
N LEU A 106 0.19 4.10 -13.90
CA LEU A 106 0.64 3.15 -12.90
C LEU A 106 2.01 2.57 -13.26
N ALA A 107 2.22 2.21 -14.54
CA ALA A 107 3.51 1.77 -15.04
C ALA A 107 4.57 2.87 -14.90
N LYS A 108 4.24 4.14 -15.19
CA LYS A 108 5.15 5.28 -15.04
C LYS A 108 5.47 5.63 -13.59
N VAL A 109 4.50 5.54 -12.69
CA VAL A 109 4.70 5.76 -11.24
C VAL A 109 5.57 4.65 -10.68
N GLN A 110 5.34 3.41 -11.11
CA GLN A 110 6.22 2.27 -10.82
C GLN A 110 7.63 2.51 -11.37
N GLU A 111 7.78 2.89 -12.64
CA GLU A 111 9.09 3.23 -13.23
C GLU A 111 9.80 4.37 -12.49
N GLY A 112 9.06 5.40 -12.06
CA GLY A 112 9.57 6.52 -11.28
C GLY A 112 10.01 6.12 -9.87
N LEU A 113 9.24 5.28 -9.19
CA LEU A 113 9.67 4.57 -7.97
C LEU A 113 10.98 3.82 -8.25
N PHE A 114 11.07 3.08 -9.36
CA PHE A 114 12.24 2.28 -9.74
C PHE A 114 13.47 3.04 -10.25
N ALA A 115 13.34 4.33 -10.56
CA ALA A 115 14.47 5.15 -10.99
C ALA A 115 15.36 5.58 -9.81
N GLY A 116 14.79 5.63 -8.59
CA GLY A 116 15.50 6.05 -7.37
C GLY A 116 16.15 4.93 -6.58
N PHE A 117 15.92 3.65 -6.93
CA PHE A 117 16.45 2.52 -6.16
C PHE A 117 17.87 2.12 -6.60
N ALA A 118 18.75 1.87 -5.63
CA ALA A 118 19.88 0.98 -5.83
C ALA A 118 19.35 -0.41 -6.23
N ARG A 119 19.80 -0.94 -7.36
CA ARG A 119 19.32 -2.21 -7.92
C ARG A 119 20.32 -3.33 -7.65
N VAL A 120 19.82 -4.52 -7.35
CA VAL A 120 20.63 -5.74 -7.38
C VAL A 120 21.11 -5.98 -8.82
N PRO A 121 22.44 -5.97 -9.07
CA PRO A 121 22.98 -6.35 -10.37
C PRO A 121 22.52 -7.77 -10.72
N ARG A 122 21.97 -7.97 -11.91
CA ARG A 122 21.65 -9.30 -12.45
C ARG A 122 22.54 -9.54 -13.67
N GLY A 123 23.74 -10.08 -13.46
CA GLY A 123 24.64 -10.47 -14.54
C GLY A 123 24.27 -11.83 -15.12
N ARG A 124 24.39 -11.99 -16.44
CA ARG A 124 24.08 -13.26 -17.15
C ARG A 124 25.06 -14.41 -16.83
N LEU A 125 26.10 -14.13 -16.02
CA LEU A 125 27.18 -15.05 -15.63
C LEU A 125 27.41 -15.08 -14.11
N ASP A 126 26.56 -14.40 -13.33
CA ASP A 126 26.77 -14.38 -11.88
C ASP A 126 26.45 -15.76 -11.29
N THR A 127 27.38 -16.27 -10.47
CA THR A 127 27.09 -17.44 -9.65
C THR A 127 26.19 -17.04 -8.48
N PRO A 128 25.46 -17.97 -7.83
CA PRO A 128 24.65 -17.64 -6.66
C PRO A 128 25.42 -16.93 -5.54
N ALA A 129 26.72 -17.23 -5.38
CA ALA A 129 27.58 -16.54 -4.43
C ALA A 129 27.85 -15.07 -4.82
N MET A 130 28.13 -14.81 -6.11
CA MET A 130 28.32 -13.46 -6.63
C MET A 130 27.04 -12.63 -6.56
N GLU A 131 25.88 -13.22 -6.86
CA GLU A 131 24.59 -12.53 -6.69
C GLU A 131 24.36 -12.13 -5.23
N THR A 132 24.76 -12.98 -4.28
CA THR A 132 24.65 -12.70 -2.84
C THR A 132 25.60 -11.57 -2.43
N GLU A 133 26.84 -11.59 -2.91
CA GLU A 133 27.83 -10.53 -2.66
C GLU A 133 27.39 -9.19 -3.25
N HIS A 134 26.95 -9.18 -4.51
CA HIS A 134 26.44 -7.97 -5.17
C HIS A 134 25.19 -7.42 -4.46
N ARG A 135 24.30 -8.30 -3.98
CA ARG A 135 23.13 -7.89 -3.19
C ARG A 135 23.56 -7.24 -1.88
N GLN A 136 24.52 -7.84 -1.16
CA GLN A 136 25.03 -7.27 0.09
C GLN A 136 25.70 -5.91 -0.14
N ALA A 137 26.54 -5.78 -1.18
CA ALA A 137 27.18 -4.51 -1.50
C ALA A 137 26.16 -3.40 -1.86
N ALA A 138 25.10 -3.74 -2.60
CA ALA A 138 24.02 -2.79 -2.91
C ALA A 138 23.23 -2.40 -1.65
N LEU A 139 22.99 -3.34 -0.74
CA LEU A 139 22.35 -3.08 0.56
C LEU A 139 23.22 -2.17 1.44
N ASP A 140 24.52 -2.43 1.54
CA ASP A 140 25.45 -1.60 2.31
C ASP A 140 25.51 -0.18 1.73
N HIS A 141 25.50 -0.04 0.40
CA HIS A 141 25.42 1.26 -0.27
C HIS A 141 24.11 2.00 0.05
N SER A 142 22.97 1.28 0.09
CA SER A 142 21.66 1.81 0.50
C SER A 142 21.74 2.46 1.88
N PHE A 143 22.27 1.72 2.86
CA PHE A 143 22.45 2.23 4.22
C PHE A 143 23.40 3.41 4.31
N ALA A 144 24.52 3.35 3.57
CA ALA A 144 25.54 4.40 3.61
C ALA A 144 25.06 5.72 3.00
N THR A 145 24.18 5.67 1.99
CA THR A 145 23.76 6.84 1.20
C THR A 145 22.34 7.30 1.48
N GLY A 146 21.53 6.48 2.15
CA GLY A 146 20.09 6.69 2.26
C GLY A 146 19.34 6.51 0.94
N THR A 147 20.01 6.04 -0.12
CA THR A 147 19.35 5.72 -1.39
C THR A 147 18.41 4.54 -1.17
N PRO A 148 17.14 4.58 -1.60
CA PRO A 148 16.25 3.43 -1.50
C PRO A 148 16.87 2.17 -2.13
N PHE A 149 16.56 0.98 -1.60
CA PHE A 149 17.03 -0.29 -2.19
C PHE A 149 15.89 -1.21 -2.63
N LEU A 150 15.86 -1.61 -3.91
CA LEU A 150 14.92 -2.59 -4.41
C LEU A 150 15.53 -3.98 -4.29
N SER A 151 15.03 -4.77 -3.34
CA SER A 151 15.52 -6.12 -3.09
C SER A 151 15.00 -7.09 -4.15
N GLU A 152 13.68 -7.04 -4.40
CA GLU A 152 13.04 -7.98 -5.32
C GLU A 152 11.78 -7.41 -5.98
N SER A 153 11.44 -7.98 -7.14
CA SER A 153 10.17 -7.81 -7.82
C SER A 153 9.73 -9.19 -8.31
N ILE A 154 8.57 -9.64 -7.84
CA ILE A 154 8.02 -10.96 -8.15
C ILE A 154 6.59 -10.84 -8.67
N ARG A 155 6.24 -11.74 -9.57
CA ARG A 155 4.84 -11.97 -9.93
C ARG A 155 4.27 -13.05 -9.01
N TYR A 156 3.17 -12.73 -8.34
CA TYR A 156 2.47 -13.67 -7.47
C TYR A 156 0.99 -13.72 -7.89
N GLN A 157 0.59 -14.83 -8.51
CA GLN A 157 -0.72 -14.97 -9.16
C GLN A 157 -0.96 -13.85 -10.20
N ALA A 158 -2.05 -13.10 -10.07
CA ALA A 158 -2.38 -11.96 -10.93
C ALA A 158 -1.70 -10.65 -10.49
N ALA A 159 -1.04 -10.62 -9.33
CA ALA A 159 -0.45 -9.41 -8.76
C ALA A 159 1.06 -9.34 -8.98
N TRP A 160 1.59 -8.11 -8.86
CA TRP A 160 3.02 -7.84 -8.74
C TRP A 160 3.34 -7.42 -7.32
N ILE A 161 4.43 -7.95 -6.75
CA ILE A 161 4.89 -7.60 -5.41
C ILE A 161 6.31 -7.07 -5.54
N TYR A 162 6.52 -5.87 -5.02
CA TYR A 162 7.81 -5.18 -4.99
C TYR A 162 8.26 -5.04 -3.55
N THR A 163 9.45 -5.53 -3.25
CA THR A 163 10.01 -5.53 -1.90
C THR A 163 11.27 -4.69 -1.86
N TYR A 164 11.30 -3.71 -0.97
CA TYR A 164 12.32 -2.66 -0.96
C TYR A 164 12.55 -2.04 0.42
N LEU A 165 13.66 -1.33 0.57
CA LEU A 165 13.96 -0.46 1.71
C LEU A 165 13.77 1.00 1.32
N ILE A 166 13.17 1.78 2.22
CA ILE A 166 13.16 3.24 2.17
C ILE A 166 13.88 3.77 3.41
N HIS A 167 14.65 4.83 3.23
CA HIS A 167 15.33 5.56 4.29
C HIS A 167 14.69 6.93 4.43
N TYR A 168 14.20 7.23 5.64
CA TYR A 168 13.68 8.56 5.98
C TYR A 168 14.74 9.28 6.79
N ASP A 169 15.17 10.44 6.30
CA ASP A 169 16.14 11.28 6.99
C ASP A 169 15.50 11.87 8.27
N MET A 170 16.04 11.46 9.42
CA MET A 170 15.52 11.87 10.73
C MET A 170 16.18 13.15 11.24
N ASP A 171 17.38 13.45 10.77
CA ASP A 171 18.05 14.73 11.02
C ASP A 171 18.95 15.08 9.82
N PRO A 172 18.51 15.99 8.94
CA PRO A 172 19.29 16.41 7.77
C PRO A 172 20.65 17.05 8.10
N ARG A 173 20.89 17.38 9.38
CA ARG A 173 22.16 17.94 9.84
C ARG A 173 23.17 16.86 10.22
N GLU A 174 22.73 15.65 10.55
CA GLU A 174 23.56 14.50 10.87
C GLU A 174 23.52 13.48 9.73
N HIS A 175 24.53 13.50 8.86
CA HIS A 175 24.62 12.58 7.74
C HIS A 175 24.62 11.12 8.24
N GLY A 176 23.70 10.31 7.72
CA GLY A 176 23.60 8.88 8.03
C GLY A 176 22.58 8.52 9.12
N ASN A 177 21.85 9.49 9.69
CA ASN A 177 20.79 9.19 10.66
C ASN A 177 19.44 8.94 9.95
N PHE A 178 19.25 7.71 9.48
CA PHE A 178 18.04 7.30 8.76
C PHE A 178 17.14 6.40 9.59
N LEU A 179 15.84 6.71 9.61
CA LEU A 179 14.81 5.73 9.92
C LEU A 179 14.63 4.85 8.68
N THR A 180 15.13 3.62 8.76
CA THR A 180 15.01 2.67 7.65
C THR A 180 13.77 1.82 7.82
N THR A 181 13.01 1.66 6.73
CA THR A 181 11.77 0.90 6.71
C THR A 181 11.81 -0.11 5.57
N ALA A 182 11.66 -1.39 5.89
CA ALA A 182 11.35 -2.42 4.90
C ALA A 182 9.90 -2.29 4.47
N MET A 183 9.66 -2.39 3.18
CA MET A 183 8.33 -2.27 2.60
C MET A 183 8.13 -3.32 1.52
N ALA A 184 6.90 -3.83 1.43
CA ALA A 184 6.43 -4.55 0.28
C ALA A 184 5.16 -3.88 -0.23
N THR A 185 5.11 -3.59 -1.53
CA THR A 185 3.90 -3.10 -2.20
C THR A 185 3.42 -4.15 -3.16
N ALA A 186 2.25 -4.71 -2.87
CA ALA A 186 1.53 -5.55 -3.82
C ALA A 186 0.56 -4.70 -4.64
N VAL A 187 0.61 -4.86 -5.95
CA VAL A 187 -0.30 -4.25 -6.93
C VAL A 187 -1.24 -5.33 -7.41
N ILE A 188 -2.48 -5.28 -6.91
CA ILE A 188 -3.43 -6.38 -6.96
C ILE A 188 -4.59 -5.96 -7.88
N PRO A 189 -4.60 -6.43 -9.15
CA PRO A 189 -5.77 -6.26 -9.99
C PRO A 189 -6.89 -7.16 -9.45
N VAL A 190 -8.03 -6.55 -9.11
CA VAL A 190 -9.18 -7.27 -8.56
C VAL A 190 -10.46 -6.65 -9.11
N ARG A 191 -11.26 -7.48 -9.81
CA ARG A 191 -12.42 -7.03 -10.59
C ARG A 191 -12.02 -5.89 -11.53
N ASP A 192 -12.66 -4.72 -11.41
CA ASP A 192 -12.44 -3.56 -12.27
C ASP A 192 -11.53 -2.48 -11.64
N THR A 193 -10.81 -2.81 -10.56
CA THR A 193 -9.91 -1.88 -9.84
C THR A 193 -8.55 -2.51 -9.52
N VAL A 194 -7.61 -1.67 -9.08
CA VAL A 194 -6.29 -2.08 -8.58
C VAL A 194 -6.20 -1.64 -7.14
N LEU A 195 -6.04 -2.61 -6.25
CA LEU A 195 -5.68 -2.37 -4.86
C LEU A 195 -4.17 -2.36 -4.71
N PHE A 196 -3.68 -1.45 -3.87
CA PHE A 196 -2.33 -1.45 -3.36
C PHE A 196 -2.38 -1.98 -1.93
N ALA A 197 -1.67 -3.08 -1.68
CA ALA A 197 -1.39 -3.54 -0.33
C ALA A 197 0.04 -3.14 0.02
N HIS A 198 0.19 -2.13 0.87
CA HIS A 198 1.50 -1.73 1.40
C HIS A 198 1.69 -2.37 2.76
N VAL A 199 2.75 -3.15 2.89
CA VAL A 199 3.23 -3.71 4.14
C VAL A 199 4.50 -2.97 4.51
N SER A 200 4.61 -2.48 5.74
CA SER A 200 5.83 -1.83 6.21
C SER A 200 6.31 -2.39 7.55
N SER A 201 7.61 -2.33 7.74
CA SER A 201 8.31 -2.69 8.98
C SER A 201 9.51 -1.77 9.20
N ILE A 202 9.54 -1.06 10.33
CA ILE A 202 10.68 -0.23 10.73
C ILE A 202 11.84 -1.14 11.17
N LEU A 203 13.06 -0.85 10.71
CA LEU A 203 14.27 -1.54 11.12
C LEU A 203 14.78 -0.96 12.44
N GLU A 204 14.30 -1.48 13.56
CA GLU A 204 14.73 -1.10 14.91
C GLU A 204 16.04 -1.82 15.31
N GLY A 205 17.09 -1.72 14.49
CA GLY A 205 18.33 -2.50 14.66
C GLY A 205 18.18 -3.99 14.36
N ARG A 206 17.07 -4.38 13.69
CA ARG A 206 16.81 -5.73 13.20
C ARG A 206 17.52 -5.99 11.88
N ASP A 207 17.79 -7.26 11.58
CA ASP A 207 18.35 -7.69 10.31
C ASP A 207 17.44 -7.30 9.15
N ALA A 208 17.99 -6.52 8.21
CA ALA A 208 17.26 -6.05 7.04
C ALA A 208 16.73 -7.19 6.18
N SER A 209 17.48 -8.30 6.07
CA SER A 209 17.07 -9.46 5.26
C SER A 209 15.81 -10.11 5.85
N ALA A 210 15.77 -10.29 7.17
CA ALA A 210 14.60 -10.82 7.87
C ALA A 210 13.37 -9.91 7.74
N GLU A 211 13.54 -8.58 7.81
CA GLU A 211 12.43 -7.64 7.65
C GLU A 211 11.91 -7.58 6.21
N LEU A 212 12.80 -7.60 5.22
CA LEU A 212 12.44 -7.68 3.80
C LEU A 212 11.67 -8.96 3.47
N GLU A 213 12.08 -10.10 4.05
CA GLU A 213 11.35 -11.36 3.90
C GLU A 213 9.97 -11.29 4.57
N TRP A 214 9.90 -10.75 5.79
CA TRP A 214 8.65 -10.61 6.52
C TRP A 214 7.63 -9.75 5.77
N VAL A 215 8.03 -8.57 5.26
CA VAL A 215 7.10 -7.70 4.51
C VAL A 215 6.62 -8.37 3.22
N LYS A 216 7.51 -9.12 2.54
CA LYS A 216 7.19 -9.89 1.33
C LYS A 216 6.15 -10.97 1.61
N ASP A 217 6.39 -11.80 2.63
CA ASP A 217 5.50 -12.90 2.99
C ASP A 217 4.12 -12.40 3.41
N VAL A 218 4.06 -11.32 4.18
CA VAL A 218 2.80 -10.69 4.57
C VAL A 218 2.09 -10.11 3.36
N ALA A 219 2.80 -9.43 2.45
CA ALA A 219 2.20 -8.89 1.23
C ALA A 219 1.62 -10.02 0.35
N MET A 220 2.35 -11.14 0.21
CA MET A 220 1.88 -12.34 -0.49
C MET A 220 0.64 -12.95 0.17
N SER A 221 0.63 -13.03 1.50
CA SER A 221 -0.51 -13.56 2.27
C SER A 221 -1.77 -12.71 2.09
N PHE A 222 -1.66 -11.39 2.24
CA PHE A 222 -2.77 -10.47 1.98
C PHE A 222 -3.24 -10.53 0.53
N THR A 223 -2.30 -10.57 -0.42
CA THR A 223 -2.63 -10.70 -1.85
C THR A 223 -3.40 -11.98 -2.15
N GLY A 224 -2.94 -13.12 -1.63
CA GLY A 224 -3.60 -14.41 -1.80
C GLY A 224 -5.00 -14.42 -1.20
N GLN A 225 -5.17 -13.84 -0.01
CA GLN A 225 -6.48 -13.72 0.65
C GLN A 225 -7.44 -12.83 -0.15
N ILE A 226 -7.00 -11.65 -0.59
CA ILE A 226 -7.81 -10.71 -1.38
C ILE A 226 -8.26 -11.34 -2.69
N LEU A 227 -7.34 -11.97 -3.43
CA LEU A 227 -7.67 -12.63 -4.69
C LEU A 227 -8.62 -13.82 -4.46
N SER A 228 -8.39 -14.64 -3.45
CA SER A 228 -9.29 -15.75 -3.12
C SER A 228 -10.70 -15.27 -2.75
N ASP A 229 -10.81 -14.22 -1.94
CA ASP A 229 -12.10 -13.71 -1.46
C ASP A 229 -12.91 -12.97 -2.53
N ASN A 230 -12.25 -12.48 -3.59
CA ASN A 230 -12.87 -11.61 -4.59
C ASN A 230 -12.89 -12.20 -6.02
N GLY A 231 -12.54 -13.49 -6.16
CA GLY A 231 -12.61 -14.21 -7.44
C GLY A 231 -11.46 -13.88 -8.39
N GLY A 232 -10.23 -13.87 -7.88
CA GLY A 232 -9.01 -13.53 -8.61
C GLY A 232 -8.94 -14.20 -9.98
N ALA A 233 -8.68 -13.38 -11.01
CA ALA A 233 -8.75 -13.68 -12.43
C ALA A 233 -8.29 -15.11 -12.78
N GLY A 234 -9.27 -16.00 -12.87
CA GLY A 234 -9.16 -17.37 -13.30
C GLY A 234 -10.30 -17.70 -14.24
N ARG A 235 -10.50 -16.86 -15.28
CA ARG A 235 -11.16 -17.19 -16.55
C ARG A 235 -10.55 -16.34 -17.65
#